data_AF-A0A6B3LP37-F1
#
_entry.id   AF-A0A6B3LP37-F1
#
_cell.length_a   1.000
_cell.length_b   1.000
_cell.length_c   1.000
_cell.angle_alpha   90.00
_cell.angle_beta   90.00
_cell.angle_gamma   90.00
#
_symmetry.space_group_name_H-M   'P 1'
#
loop_
_entity.id
_entity.type
_entity.pdbx_description
1 polymer ?
#
loop_
_entity_poly.entity_id
_entity_poly.type
_entity_poly.pdbx_seq_one_letter_code
_entity_poly.pdbx_strand_id
1 'polypeptide(L)' 'MARSFTDTILSQSGKLYLQLRLRDKAKVERELTIKYEGQYRNAGLMLLFDILMALGVVAIVGLVATALYLIAA' A
#
# COMPACT_ATOMS: atom_id res chain seq x y z
N MET A 1 -11.49 1.72 24.74
CA MET A 1 -10.38 1.92 23.79
C MET A 1 -10.97 1.85 22.38
N ALA A 2 -11.38 2.98 21.83
CA ALA A 2 -12.07 3.00 20.53
C ALA A 2 -11.06 2.61 19.45
N ARG A 3 -11.16 1.37 18.93
CA ARG A 3 -10.49 1.01 17.68
C ARG A 3 -11.00 1.98 16.64
N SER A 4 -10.15 2.91 16.21
CA SER A 4 -10.49 3.84 15.15
C SER A 4 -10.92 3.04 13.92
N PHE A 5 -11.96 3.49 13.23
CA PHE A 5 -12.44 2.83 12.02
C PHE A 5 -11.29 2.65 10.99
N THR A 6 -10.37 3.61 10.97
CA THR A 6 -9.12 3.59 10.21
C THR A 6 -8.22 2.41 10.56
N ASP A 7 -8.01 2.10 11.85
CA ASP A 7 -7.19 0.94 12.26
C ASP A 7 -7.82 -0.38 11.81
N THR A 8 -9.16 -0.45 11.83
CA THR A 8 -9.88 -1.64 11.37
C THR A 8 -9.71 -1.83 9.87
N ILE A 9 -9.89 -0.77 9.08
CA ILE A 9 -9.69 -0.80 7.63
C ILE A 9 -8.24 -1.14 7.28
N LEU A 10 -7.28 -0.55 7.99
CA LEU A 10 -5.85 -0.74 7.71
C LEU A 10 -5.39 -2.17 8.03
N SER A 11 -5.89 -2.75 9.13
CA SER A 11 -5.60 -4.14 9.46
C SER A 11 -6.25 -5.13 8.48
N GLN A 12 -7.49 -4.88 8.04
CA GLN A 12 -8.16 -5.73 7.06
C GLN A 12 -7.51 -5.67 5.68
N SER A 13 -7.17 -4.46 5.21
CA SER A 13 -6.47 -4.27 3.93
C SER A 13 -5.08 -4.90 3.95
N GLY A 14 -4.30 -4.75 5.02
CA GLY A 14 -3.01 -5.43 5.18
C GLY A 14 -3.11 -6.96 5.18
N LYS A 15 -4.18 -7.50 5.78
CA LYS A 15 -4.46 -8.95 5.75
C LYS A 15 -4.80 -9.44 4.35
N LEU A 16 -5.71 -8.75 3.66
CA LEU A 16 -6.07 -9.06 2.27
C LEU A 16 -4.86 -8.97 1.34
N TYR A 17 -4.04 -7.93 1.49
CA TYR A 17 -2.83 -7.73 0.71
C TYR A 17 -1.86 -8.90 0.84
N LEU A 18 -1.53 -9.31 2.07
CA LEU A 18 -0.63 -10.43 2.31
C LEU A 18 -1.22 -11.76 1.81
N GLN A 19 -2.52 -11.97 2.01
CA GLN A 19 -3.21 -13.18 1.54
C GLN A 19 -3.21 -13.27 0.01
N LEU A 20 -3.48 -12.17 -0.69
CA LEU A 20 -3.44 -12.12 -2.16
C LEU A 20 -2.01 -12.31 -2.68
N ARG A 21 -1.02 -11.68 -2.04
CA ARG A 21 0.38 -11.72 -2.48
C ARG A 21 1.02 -13.09 -2.29
N LEU A 22 0.79 -13.74 -1.16
CA LEU A 22 1.52 -14.96 -0.79
C LEU A 22 0.72 -16.24 -1.00
N ARG A 23 -0.62 -16.17 -1.06
CA ARG A 23 -1.59 -17.28 -1.19
C ARG A 23 -1.51 -18.40 -0.14
N ASP A 24 -0.37 -18.55 0.53
CA ASP A 24 -0.05 -19.56 1.54
C ASP A 24 -0.02 -18.91 2.93
N LYS A 25 -0.88 -19.42 3.82
CA LYS A 25 -1.03 -18.89 5.19
C LYS A 25 0.27 -18.97 6.00
N ALA A 26 1.07 -20.02 5.83
CA ALA A 26 2.32 -20.18 6.58
C ALA A 26 3.35 -19.12 6.15
N LYS A 27 3.39 -18.79 4.86
CA LYS A 27 4.23 -17.69 4.34
C LYS A 27 3.72 -16.33 4.81
N VAL A 28 2.40 -16.13 4.84
CA VAL A 28 1.79 -14.90 5.37
C VAL A 28 2.20 -14.66 6.82
N GLU A 29 2.06 -15.64 7.71
CA GLU A 29 2.42 -15.47 9.12
C GLU A 29 3.92 -15.25 9.32
N ARG A 30 4.75 -15.95 8.54
CA ARG A 30 6.20 -15.76 8.58
C ARG A 30 6.60 -14.36 8.16
N GLU A 31 6.07 -13.87 7.03
CA GLU A 31 6.40 -12.54 6.53
C GLU A 31 5.78 -11.44 7.39
N LEU A 32 4.58 -11.66 7.93
CA LEU A 32 3.97 -10.78 8.92
C LEU A 32 4.85 -10.63 10.16
N THR A 33 5.37 -11.73 10.69
CA THR A 33 6.20 -11.72 11.90
C THR A 33 7.56 -11.07 11.64
N ILE A 34 8.19 -11.35 10.48
CA ILE A 34 9.55 -10.88 10.17
C ILE A 34 9.56 -9.42 9.67
N LYS A 35 8.66 -9.04 8.75
CA LYS A 35 8.66 -7.72 8.12
C LYS A 35 7.72 -6.72 8.76
N TYR A 36 6.64 -7.20 9.37
CA TYR A 36 5.52 -6.35 9.80
C TYR A 36 5.25 -6.44 11.31
N GLU A 37 6.22 -6.95 12.08
CA GLU A 37 6.18 -7.09 13.55
C GLU A 37 4.96 -7.88 14.08
N GLY A 38 4.44 -8.80 13.27
CA GLY A 38 3.23 -9.57 13.59
C GLY A 38 1.93 -8.76 13.47
N GLN A 39 1.98 -7.51 13.01
CA GLN A 39 0.81 -6.63 12.91
C GLN A 39 0.39 -6.38 11.46
N TYR A 40 -0.82 -6.83 11.11
CA TYR A 40 -1.42 -6.57 9.79
C TYR A 40 -1.60 -5.07 9.50
N ARG A 41 -1.65 -4.24 10.54
CA ARG A 41 -1.69 -2.78 10.42
C ARG A 41 -0.45 -2.22 9.72
N ASN A 42 0.73 -2.76 9.99
CA ASN A 42 1.98 -2.32 9.36
C ASN A 42 2.02 -2.72 7.87
N ALA A 43 1.49 -3.90 7.54
CA ALA A 43 1.31 -4.30 6.14
C ALA A 43 0.31 -3.38 5.39
N GLY A 44 -0.76 -2.96 6.07
CA GLY A 44 -1.72 -1.99 5.54
C GLY A 44 -1.10 -0.59 5.34
N LEU A 45 -0.26 -0.13 6.26
CA LEU A 45 0.51 1.12 6.08
C LEU A 45 1.43 1.05 4.88
N MET A 46 2.16 -0.06 4.71
CA MET A 46 3.05 -0.23 3.56
C MET A 46 2.28 -0.20 2.24
N LEU A 47 1.11 -0.85 2.19
CA LEU A 47 0.22 -0.76 1.03
C LEU A 47 -0.24 0.69 0.77
N LEU A 48 -0.59 1.44 1.82
CA LEU A 48 -0.98 2.84 1.68
C LEU A 48 0.15 3.68 1.09
N PHE A 49 1.38 3.48 1.56
CA PHE A 49 2.57 4.15 1.01
C PHE A 49 2.82 3.78 -0.45
N ASP A 50 2.69 2.50 -0.83
CA ASP A 50 2.83 2.07 -2.22
C ASP A 50 1.80 2.76 -3.13
N ILE A 51 0.55 2.89 -2.66
CA ILE A 51 -0.52 3.61 -3.40
C ILE A 51 -0.19 5.09 -3.54
N LEU A 52 0.23 5.74 -2.45
CA LEU A 52 0.61 7.17 -2.47
C LEU A 52 1.80 7.41 -3.39
N MET A 53 2.79 6.54 -3.38
CA MET A 53 3.95 6.59 -4.30
C MET A 53 3.50 6.45 -5.75
N ALA A 54 2.64 5.48 -6.05
CA ALA A 54 2.11 5.29 -7.39
C ALA A 54 1.33 6.54 -7.88
N LEU A 55 0.50 7.12 -7.03
CA LEU A 55 -0.20 8.38 -7.33
C LEU A 55 0.78 9.53 -7.58
N GLY A 56 1.84 9.64 -6.78
CA GLY A 56 2.88 10.64 -6.98
C GLY A 56 3.59 10.49 -8.33
N VAL A 57 3.95 9.26 -8.70
CA VAL A 57 4.56 8.96 -10.01
C VAL A 57 3.62 9.35 -11.15
N VAL A 58 2.34 8.94 -11.09
CA VAL A 58 1.34 9.28 -12.12
C VAL A 58 1.17 10.80 -12.23
N ALA A 59 1.12 11.51 -11.11
CA ALA A 59 1.02 12.97 -11.11
C ALA A 59 2.24 13.64 -11.78
N ILE A 60 3.46 13.20 -11.45
CA ILE A 60 4.68 13.73 -12.06
C ILE A 60 4.69 13.44 -13.56
N VAL A 61 4.42 12.20 -13.96
CA VAL A 61 4.37 11.82 -15.38
C VAL A 61 3.33 12.64 -16.13
N GLY A 62 2.15 12.84 -15.55
CA GLY A 62 1.10 13.68 -16.12
C GLY A 62 1.51 15.15 -16.27
N LEU A 63 2.20 15.71 -15.27
CA LEU A 63 2.74 17.07 -15.34
C LEU A 63 3.80 17.20 -16.43
N VAL A 64 4.73 16.25 -16.52
CA VAL A 64 5.76 16.24 -17.56
C VAL A 64 5.13 16.12 -18.95
N ALA A 65 4.18 15.21 -19.12
CA ALA A 65 3.46 15.04 -20.39
C ALA A 65 2.71 16.32 -20.78
N THR A 66 2.05 16.98 -19.83
CA THR A 66 1.35 18.25 -20.05
C THR A 66 2.33 19.35 -20.45
N ALA A 67 3.46 19.47 -19.76
CA ALA A 67 4.50 20.46 -20.09
C ALA A 67 5.09 20.21 -21.49
N LEU A 68 5.39 18.96 -21.82
CA LEU A 68 5.89 18.59 -23.16
C LEU A 68 4.86 18.89 -24.25
N TYR A 69 3.58 18.58 -24.01
CA TYR A 69 2.50 18.90 -24.94
C TYR A 69 2.42 20.41 -25.20
N LEU A 70 2.51 21.25 -24.17
CA LEU A 70 2.47 22.70 -24.31
C LEU A 70 3.69 23.29 -25.02
N ILE A 71 4.84 22.62 -24.98
CA ILE A 71 6.07 23.05 -25.68
C ILE A 71 6.06 22.59 -27.14
N ALA A 72 5.50 21.40 -27.41
CA ALA A 72 5.46 20.81 -28.74
C ALA A 72 4.28 21.28 -29.60
N ALA A 73 3.20 21.75 -28.97
CA ALA A 73 2.03 22.35 -29.62
C ALA A 73 2.27 23.82 -29.98
#